data_AF-A0A973ZE73-F1
#
_entry.id   AF-A0A973ZE73-F1
#
_cell.length_a   1.000
_cell.length_b   1.000
_cell.length_c   1.000
_cell.angle_alpha   90.00
_cell.angle_beta   90.00
_cell.angle_gamma   90.00
#
_symmetry.space_group_name_H-M   'P 1'
#
loop_
_entity.id
_entity.type
_entity.pdbx_description
1 polymer ?
#
loop_
_entity_poly.entity_id
_entity_poly.type
_entity_poly.pdbx_seq_one_letter_code
_entity_poly.pdbx_strand_id
1 'polypeptide(L)'
;MTVHASEIPGQTSLAAGASWGPHLVEHNYVHTPNFAAAAAADGDVDLIRVSGSPAPGHKLVIRHNAALNQVKATSALGLHEEAGTYTRDVLIGDNFLAGGAYSFSAGGDSAGLRNVGFRDNVFGRTPKSVYGPAALWKEKAPGIVWQNIRFEGGKVVSAP
;
A
#
# COMPACT_ATOMS: atom_id res chain seq x y z
N MET A 1 0.46 4.49 -17.64
CA MET A 1 0.88 3.07 -17.63
C MET A 1 -0.07 2.28 -16.73
N THR A 2 -0.31 1.00 -17.02
CA THR A 2 -1.21 0.09 -16.27
C THR A 2 -0.46 -1.20 -15.98
N VAL A 3 -0.63 -1.75 -14.77
CA VAL A 3 -0.16 -3.11 -14.41
C VAL A 3 -1.38 -3.93 -14.04
N HIS A 4 -1.64 -5.01 -14.77
CA HIS A 4 -2.84 -5.80 -14.59
C HIS A 4 -2.64 -7.30 -14.80
N ALA A 5 -3.46 -8.10 -14.13
CA ALA A 5 -3.57 -9.56 -14.30
C ALA A 5 -2.21 -10.29 -14.26
N SER A 6 -1.31 -9.83 -13.39
CA SER A 6 0.06 -10.34 -13.28
C SER A 6 0.30 -11.09 -11.98
N GLU A 7 1.08 -12.18 -12.05
CA GLU A 7 1.70 -12.82 -10.90
C GLU A 7 3.13 -12.27 -10.76
N ILE A 8 3.43 -11.65 -9.62
CA ILE A 8 4.66 -10.90 -9.41
C ILE A 8 5.40 -11.48 -8.18
N PRO A 9 6.25 -12.49 -8.38
CA PRO A 9 7.11 -13.02 -7.33
C PRO A 9 8.44 -12.26 -7.23
N GLY A 10 9.05 -12.25 -6.05
CA GLY A 10 10.46 -11.83 -5.89
C GLY A 10 10.71 -10.32 -5.98
N GLN A 11 9.66 -9.50 -6.08
CA GLN A 11 9.80 -8.04 -6.00
C GLN A 11 9.91 -7.56 -4.55
N THR A 12 10.66 -6.48 -4.38
CA THR A 12 10.75 -5.72 -3.12
C THR A 12 9.79 -4.53 -3.15
N SER A 13 9.49 -4.02 -4.34
CA SER A 13 8.51 -2.95 -4.56
C SER A 13 7.96 -2.93 -5.99
N LEU A 14 6.65 -3.16 -6.16
CA LEU A 14 5.93 -2.67 -7.34
C LEU A 14 5.69 -1.18 -7.13
N ALA A 15 6.51 -0.35 -7.78
CA ALA A 15 6.39 1.09 -7.70
C ALA A 15 5.12 1.57 -8.44
N ALA A 16 4.27 2.31 -7.74
CA ALA A 16 3.11 3.03 -8.24
C ALA A 16 3.21 4.51 -7.84
N GLY A 17 2.64 5.41 -8.63
CA GLY A 17 2.81 6.86 -8.38
C GLY A 17 4.15 7.42 -8.87
N ALA A 18 4.25 8.76 -8.90
CA ALA A 18 5.13 9.62 -9.70
C ALA A 18 4.78 9.69 -11.20
N SER A 19 5.29 10.71 -11.90
CA SER A 19 5.04 11.00 -13.33
C SER A 19 5.41 9.88 -14.31
N TRP A 20 6.05 8.82 -13.81
CA TRP A 20 6.56 7.68 -14.59
C TRP A 20 5.94 6.34 -14.16
N GLY A 21 5.20 6.28 -13.05
CA GLY A 21 4.60 5.05 -12.53
C GLY A 21 3.24 4.70 -13.16
N PRO A 22 2.76 3.46 -13.01
CA PRO A 22 1.39 3.11 -13.37
C PRO A 22 0.39 3.94 -12.57
N HIS A 23 -0.69 4.38 -13.24
CA HIS A 23 -1.81 5.08 -12.61
C HIS A 23 -2.97 4.13 -12.27
N LEU A 24 -2.86 2.87 -12.70
CA LEU A 24 -3.77 1.78 -12.39
C LEU A 24 -2.96 0.51 -12.11
N VAL A 25 -3.17 -0.06 -10.93
CA VAL A 25 -2.62 -1.34 -10.48
C VAL A 25 -3.78 -2.22 -10.06
N GLU A 26 -4.12 -3.23 -10.86
CA GLU A 26 -5.29 -4.07 -10.57
C GLU A 26 -5.17 -5.54 -10.90
N HIS A 27 -5.91 -6.40 -10.18
CA HIS A 27 -5.94 -7.84 -10.44
C HIS A 27 -4.56 -8.52 -10.41
N ASN A 28 -3.64 -8.03 -9.58
CA ASN A 28 -2.32 -8.64 -9.43
C ASN A 28 -2.23 -9.50 -8.18
N TYR A 29 -1.44 -10.56 -8.26
CA TYR A 29 -1.01 -11.35 -7.10
C TYR A 29 0.47 -11.08 -6.85
N VAL A 30 0.78 -10.35 -5.78
CA VAL A 30 2.13 -9.92 -5.43
C VAL A 30 2.56 -10.63 -4.16
N HIS A 31 3.65 -11.40 -4.23
CA HIS A 31 4.03 -12.28 -3.12
C HIS A 31 5.52 -12.64 -3.16
N THR A 32 5.96 -13.36 -2.11
CA THR A 32 7.33 -13.88 -1.98
C THR A 32 8.39 -12.78 -2.20
N PRO A 33 8.44 -11.74 -1.33
CA PRO A 33 9.41 -10.67 -1.49
C PRO A 33 10.84 -11.18 -1.37
N ASN A 34 11.73 -10.61 -2.18
CA ASN A 34 13.16 -10.89 -2.10
C ASN A 34 13.84 -9.96 -1.07
N PHE A 35 13.85 -10.36 0.20
CA PHE A 35 14.43 -9.53 1.26
C PHE A 35 15.91 -9.23 1.07
N ALA A 36 16.70 -10.15 0.48
CA ALA A 36 18.12 -9.92 0.24
C ALA A 36 18.34 -8.74 -0.73
N ALA A 37 17.46 -8.58 -1.73
CA ALA A 37 17.48 -7.43 -2.63
C ALA A 37 17.04 -6.13 -1.91
N ALA A 38 16.06 -6.21 -1.01
CA ALA A 38 15.58 -5.04 -0.25
C ALA A 38 16.63 -4.52 0.73
N ALA A 39 17.28 -5.42 1.47
CA ALA A 39 18.35 -5.11 2.41
C ALA A 39 19.54 -4.41 1.75
N ALA A 40 19.78 -4.66 0.46
CA ALA A 40 20.83 -4.00 -0.31
C ALA A 40 20.45 -2.59 -0.82
N ALA A 41 19.15 -2.23 -0.79
CA ALA A 41 18.65 -0.95 -1.26
C ALA A 41 18.43 0.03 -0.10
N ASP A 42 17.40 -0.20 0.71
CA ASP A 42 17.00 0.66 1.85
C ASP A 42 16.49 -0.13 3.07
N GLY A 43 16.37 -1.47 2.96
CA GLY A 43 15.85 -2.34 4.01
C GLY A 43 14.32 -2.39 4.10
N ASP A 44 13.60 -1.59 3.30
CA ASP A 44 12.15 -1.61 3.25
C ASP A 44 11.65 -2.69 2.27
N VAL A 45 10.54 -3.33 2.64
CA VAL A 45 9.82 -4.24 1.73
C VAL A 45 8.37 -3.82 1.69
N ASP A 46 7.97 -3.21 0.58
CA ASP A 46 6.60 -2.77 0.32
C ASP A 46 6.16 -3.37 -1.01
N LEU A 47 5.45 -4.50 -0.97
CA LEU A 47 5.12 -5.25 -2.20
C LEU A 47 4.45 -4.38 -3.25
N ILE A 48 3.56 -3.48 -2.82
CA ILE A 48 3.09 -2.35 -3.61
C ILE A 48 3.53 -1.07 -2.91
N ARG A 49 4.45 -0.33 -3.53
CA ARG A 49 4.98 0.92 -2.97
C ARG A 49 4.46 2.09 -3.76
N VAL A 50 3.81 3.03 -3.09
CA VAL A 50 3.49 4.33 -3.69
C VAL A 50 4.56 5.33 -3.31
N SER A 51 5.30 5.84 -4.30
CA SER A 51 6.29 6.90 -4.10
C SER A 51 5.78 8.17 -4.75
N GLY A 52 5.45 9.18 -3.94
CA GLY A 52 4.98 10.47 -4.42
C GLY A 52 3.51 10.47 -4.88
N SER A 53 3.19 11.38 -5.80
CA SER A 53 1.82 11.66 -6.24
C SER A 53 1.65 11.60 -7.76
N PRO A 54 0.46 11.27 -8.27
CA PRO A 54 0.17 11.40 -9.69
C PRO A 54 0.27 12.87 -10.15
N ALA A 55 0.49 13.05 -11.45
CA ALA A 55 0.51 14.38 -12.07
C ALA A 55 -0.81 15.15 -11.78
N PRO A 56 -0.78 16.49 -11.70
CA PRO A 56 -2.00 17.29 -11.50
C PRO A 56 -3.12 16.90 -12.46
N GLY A 57 -4.34 16.70 -11.93
CA GLY A 57 -5.51 16.27 -12.72
C GLY A 57 -5.66 14.76 -12.87
N HIS A 58 -4.68 13.97 -12.43
CA HIS A 58 -4.73 12.50 -12.46
C HIS A 58 -4.95 11.90 -11.07
N LYS A 59 -5.36 10.63 -11.05
CA LYS A 59 -5.49 9.81 -9.85
C LYS A 59 -4.73 8.51 -10.01
N LEU A 60 -4.18 8.00 -8.91
CA LEU A 60 -3.66 6.64 -8.82
C LEU A 60 -4.76 5.73 -8.26
N VAL A 61 -5.02 4.60 -8.92
CA VAL A 61 -5.98 3.58 -8.46
C VAL A 61 -5.26 2.26 -8.26
N ILE A 62 -5.39 1.69 -7.06
CA ILE A 62 -4.86 0.38 -6.68
C ILE A 62 -6.04 -0.46 -6.19
N ARG A 63 -6.45 -1.47 -6.97
CA ARG A 63 -7.65 -2.24 -6.64
C ARG A 63 -7.62 -3.71 -7.01
N HIS A 64 -8.39 -4.55 -6.33
CA HIS A 64 -8.54 -5.97 -6.67
C HIS A 64 -7.20 -6.74 -6.71
N ASN A 65 -6.20 -6.30 -5.94
CA ASN A 65 -4.92 -7.01 -5.84
C ASN A 65 -4.90 -7.88 -4.58
N ALA A 66 -4.11 -8.94 -4.61
CA ALA A 66 -3.72 -9.71 -3.43
C ALA A 66 -2.22 -9.54 -3.18
N ALA A 67 -1.84 -8.95 -2.04
CA ALA A 67 -0.46 -8.70 -1.66
C ALA A 67 -0.12 -9.42 -0.34
N LEU A 68 0.78 -10.39 -0.40
CA LEU A 68 1.15 -11.26 0.73
C LEU A 68 2.63 -11.12 1.08
N ASN A 69 2.93 -10.24 2.03
CA ASN A 69 4.30 -10.00 2.48
C ASN A 69 4.70 -10.98 3.59
N GLN A 70 5.47 -12.00 3.22
CA GLN A 70 5.93 -13.04 4.15
C GLN A 70 7.12 -12.62 5.01
N VAL A 71 7.69 -11.45 4.76
CA VAL A 71 8.84 -10.91 5.48
C VAL A 71 8.36 -9.92 6.55
N LYS A 72 9.09 -9.83 7.67
CA LYS A 72 8.75 -8.99 8.82
C LYS A 72 9.21 -7.52 8.66
N ALA A 73 9.13 -7.01 7.44
CA ALA A 73 9.46 -5.64 7.01
C ALA A 73 8.65 -5.36 5.73
N THR A 74 8.37 -4.13 5.29
CA THR A 74 7.73 -3.04 6.04
C THR A 74 6.22 -3.19 5.88
N SER A 75 5.71 -3.29 4.65
CA SER A 75 4.29 -3.54 4.42
C SER A 75 3.91 -4.37 3.18
N ALA A 76 2.64 -4.79 3.10
CA ALA A 76 2.12 -5.34 1.84
C ALA A 76 1.76 -4.21 0.86
N LEU A 77 1.30 -3.07 1.38
CA LEU A 77 1.11 -1.84 0.61
C LEU A 77 1.55 -0.62 1.44
N GLY A 78 2.48 0.15 0.90
CA GLY A 78 3.04 1.33 1.56
C GLY A 78 2.78 2.60 0.77
N LEU A 79 2.38 3.68 1.45
CA LEU A 79 2.43 5.04 0.91
C LEU A 79 3.66 5.76 1.48
N HIS A 80 4.60 6.13 0.62
CA HIS A 80 5.84 6.80 0.98
C HIS A 80 5.86 8.23 0.44
N GLU A 81 6.22 9.15 1.33
CA GLU A 81 6.51 10.53 0.98
C GLU A 81 7.80 10.59 0.14
N GLU A 82 7.77 11.37 -0.94
CA GLU A 82 9.00 11.89 -1.54
C GLU A 82 9.31 13.23 -0.89
N ALA A 83 10.53 13.38 -0.34
CA ALA A 83 11.04 14.50 0.45
C ALA A 83 10.20 15.80 0.39
N GLY A 84 9.46 16.09 1.46
CA GLY A 84 8.71 17.33 1.63
C GLY A 84 7.37 17.41 0.86
N THR A 85 6.96 16.34 0.19
CA THR A 85 5.74 16.31 -0.64
C THR A 85 4.70 15.35 -0.09
N TYR A 86 3.44 15.80 -0.01
CA TYR A 86 2.31 14.97 0.37
C TYR A 86 2.05 13.85 -0.65
N THR A 87 1.62 12.67 -0.19
CA THR A 87 0.96 11.68 -1.06
C THR A 87 -0.49 12.09 -1.26
N ARG A 88 -0.92 12.27 -2.51
CA ARG A 88 -2.28 12.71 -2.82
C ARG A 88 -2.94 11.99 -3.99
N ASP A 89 -4.26 12.12 -4.05
CA ASP A 89 -5.09 11.66 -5.18
C ASP A 89 -4.97 10.15 -5.46
N VAL A 90 -4.96 9.35 -4.38
CA VAL A 90 -4.81 7.89 -4.43
C VAL A 90 -6.11 7.22 -3.96
N LEU A 91 -6.57 6.22 -4.71
CA LEU A 91 -7.65 5.32 -4.30
C LEU A 91 -7.10 3.89 -4.16
N ILE A 92 -7.20 3.34 -2.96
CA ILE A 92 -6.85 1.96 -2.61
C ILE A 92 -8.15 1.23 -2.26
N GLY A 93 -8.67 0.43 -3.20
CA GLY A 93 -10.01 -0.14 -3.12
C GLY A 93 -10.03 -1.66 -3.28
N ASP A 94 -10.71 -2.39 -2.41
CA ASP A 94 -10.99 -3.83 -2.60
C ASP A 94 -9.73 -4.69 -2.87
N ASN A 95 -8.69 -4.51 -2.07
CA ASN A 95 -7.48 -5.34 -2.09
C ASN A 95 -7.48 -6.32 -0.90
N PHE A 96 -6.79 -7.45 -1.06
CA PHE A 96 -6.42 -8.35 0.02
C PHE A 96 -4.96 -8.11 0.42
N LEU A 97 -4.71 -7.68 1.65
CA LEU A 97 -3.37 -7.30 2.13
C LEU A 97 -3.01 -8.14 3.36
N ALA A 98 -1.86 -8.80 3.36
CA ALA A 98 -1.44 -9.66 4.47
C ALA A 98 0.06 -9.59 4.74
N GLY A 99 0.43 -9.76 6.01
CA GLY A 99 1.80 -9.83 6.47
C GLY A 99 2.51 -8.48 6.57
N GLY A 100 3.84 -8.48 6.44
CA GLY A 100 4.69 -7.32 6.68
C GLY A 100 4.89 -7.01 8.17
N ALA A 101 5.58 -5.90 8.45
CA ALA A 101 5.54 -5.30 9.79
C ALA A 101 4.11 -4.77 10.06
N TYR A 102 3.54 -4.11 9.05
CA TYR A 102 2.11 -3.79 8.94
C TYR A 102 1.57 -4.29 7.60
N SER A 103 0.30 -4.67 7.48
CA SER A 103 -0.23 -5.02 6.15
C SER A 103 -0.40 -3.79 5.26
N PHE A 104 -0.71 -2.64 5.86
CA PHE A 104 -0.74 -1.34 5.20
C PHE A 104 0.06 -0.31 6.03
N SER A 105 0.83 0.54 5.38
CA SER A 105 1.51 1.66 6.03
C SER A 105 1.28 2.93 5.23
N ALA A 106 0.84 4.00 5.89
CA ALA A 106 0.60 5.27 5.21
C ALA A 106 1.44 6.40 5.82
N GLY A 107 2.69 6.57 5.42
CA GLY A 107 3.42 7.74 5.91
C GLY A 107 4.90 7.83 5.58
N GLY A 108 5.36 9.09 5.66
CA GLY A 108 6.70 9.51 6.04
C GLY A 108 6.63 10.55 7.18
N ASP A 109 7.80 11.06 7.57
CA ASP A 109 7.97 11.86 8.79
C ASP A 109 7.45 13.31 8.70
N SER A 110 7.07 13.82 7.52
CA SER A 110 6.98 15.27 7.32
C SER A 110 5.76 15.80 6.56
N ALA A 111 5.12 15.01 5.71
CA ALA A 111 4.09 15.48 4.77
C ALA A 111 2.89 14.51 4.68
N GLY A 112 1.80 14.83 5.39
CA GLY A 112 0.57 14.04 5.44
C GLY A 112 -0.10 13.58 4.10
N LEU A 113 -1.23 12.91 4.24
CA LEU A 113 -2.01 12.42 3.09
C LEU A 113 -2.97 13.53 2.61
N ARG A 114 -3.39 13.53 1.34
CA ARG A 114 -4.50 14.39 0.87
C ARG A 114 -5.33 13.71 -0.20
N ASN A 115 -6.65 13.72 -0.08
CA ASN A 115 -7.53 13.06 -1.05
C ASN A 115 -7.15 11.58 -1.29
N VAL A 116 -6.90 10.85 -0.21
CA VAL A 116 -6.54 9.43 -0.22
C VAL A 116 -7.71 8.62 0.33
N GLY A 117 -8.23 7.70 -0.48
CA GLY A 117 -9.29 6.79 -0.08
C GLY A 117 -8.76 5.37 0.11
N PHE A 118 -9.01 4.79 1.28
CA PHE A 118 -8.77 3.39 1.61
C PHE A 118 -10.13 2.73 1.86
N ARG A 119 -10.63 1.97 0.88
CA ARG A 119 -12.01 1.48 0.86
C ARG A 119 -12.10 -0.02 0.60
N ASP A 120 -13.01 -0.69 1.28
CA ASP A 120 -13.43 -2.08 1.00
C ASP A 120 -12.33 -3.15 1.10
N ASN A 121 -11.11 -2.79 1.54
CA ASN A 121 -9.98 -3.71 1.63
C ASN A 121 -10.15 -4.75 2.74
N VAL A 122 -9.50 -5.90 2.55
CA VAL A 122 -9.46 -7.02 3.47
C VAL A 122 -8.04 -7.23 3.98
N PHE A 123 -7.86 -7.29 5.29
CA PHE A 123 -6.61 -7.70 5.91
C PHE A 123 -6.59 -9.21 6.16
N GLY A 124 -5.65 -9.91 5.53
CA GLY A 124 -5.43 -11.33 5.75
C GLY A 124 -4.84 -11.62 7.14
N ARG A 125 -5.08 -12.82 7.65
CA ARG A 125 -4.47 -13.29 8.90
C ARG A 125 -3.21 -14.12 8.69
N THR A 126 -2.98 -14.54 7.44
CA THR A 126 -1.86 -15.38 7.03
C THR A 126 -1.32 -14.86 5.69
N PRO A 127 -0.06 -14.39 5.62
CA PRO A 127 0.85 -14.16 6.75
C PRO A 127 0.30 -13.09 7.72
N LYS A 128 0.61 -13.24 9.01
CA LYS A 128 0.19 -12.28 10.04
C LYS A 128 1.16 -11.09 10.07
N SER A 129 0.63 -9.87 10.04
CA SER A 129 1.42 -8.65 10.28
C SER A 129 2.01 -8.64 11.70
N VAL A 130 3.23 -8.14 11.87
CA VAL A 130 3.92 -8.14 13.18
C VAL A 130 3.25 -7.19 14.18
N TYR A 131 2.99 -5.95 13.78
CA TYR A 131 2.54 -4.88 14.69
C TYR A 131 1.06 -4.53 14.53
N GLY A 132 0.45 -4.89 13.40
CA GLY A 132 -0.97 -4.68 13.18
C GLY A 132 -1.32 -4.56 11.69
N PRO A 133 -2.62 -4.50 11.36
CA PRO A 133 -3.06 -4.43 9.97
C PRO A 133 -2.65 -3.13 9.28
N ALA A 134 -2.60 -2.02 10.02
CA ALA A 134 -2.34 -0.71 9.47
C ALA A 134 -1.63 0.21 10.46
N ALA A 135 -0.86 1.16 9.96
CA ALA A 135 -0.24 2.23 10.75
C ALA A 135 -0.10 3.54 9.97
N LEU A 136 0.22 4.60 10.71
CA LEU A 136 0.58 5.94 10.22
C LEU A 136 -0.53 6.71 9.48
N TRP A 137 -1.76 6.22 9.48
CA TRP A 137 -2.90 6.88 8.85
C TRP A 137 -3.24 8.22 9.55
N LYS A 138 -3.21 9.33 8.82
CA LYS A 138 -3.48 10.68 9.35
C LYS A 138 -4.87 11.17 8.91
N GLU A 139 -5.92 10.84 9.66
CA GLU A 139 -7.33 11.12 9.31
C GLU A 139 -7.71 12.59 9.13
N LYS A 140 -6.93 13.52 9.71
CA LYS A 140 -7.34 14.94 9.80
C LYS A 140 -7.16 15.73 8.51
N ALA A 141 -6.58 15.14 7.46
CA ALA A 141 -6.37 15.84 6.21
C ALA A 141 -7.61 15.81 5.29
N PRO A 142 -7.80 16.83 4.43
CA PRO A 142 -8.94 16.86 3.53
C PRO A 142 -8.99 15.66 2.57
N GLY A 143 -10.18 15.04 2.46
CA GLY A 143 -10.43 13.95 1.52
C GLY A 143 -9.82 12.61 1.92
N ILE A 144 -9.42 12.44 3.18
CA ILE A 144 -9.00 11.16 3.73
C ILE A 144 -10.22 10.32 4.08
N VAL A 145 -10.26 9.08 3.59
CA VAL A 145 -11.38 8.16 3.78
C VAL A 145 -10.88 6.79 4.17
N TRP A 146 -11.30 6.30 5.33
CA TRP A 146 -11.14 4.91 5.75
C TRP A 146 -12.53 4.28 5.87
N GLN A 147 -12.86 3.32 5.01
CA GLN A 147 -14.24 2.83 4.91
C GLN A 147 -14.33 1.34 4.59
N ASN A 148 -15.22 0.63 5.30
CA ASN A 148 -15.55 -0.78 5.05
C ASN A 148 -14.33 -1.73 5.04
N ILE A 149 -13.39 -1.46 5.96
CA ILE A 149 -12.19 -2.28 6.10
C ILE A 149 -12.45 -3.41 7.08
N ARG A 150 -12.03 -4.62 6.72
CA ARG A 150 -12.28 -5.81 7.53
C ARG A 150 -11.08 -6.73 7.53
N PHE A 151 -10.93 -7.54 8.57
CA PHE A 151 -10.11 -8.72 8.51
C PHE A 151 -10.80 -9.80 7.68
N GLU A 152 -10.01 -10.74 7.16
CA GLU A 152 -10.48 -12.05 6.76
C GLU A 152 -11.29 -12.66 7.93
N GLY A 153 -12.51 -13.10 7.62
CA GLY A 153 -13.54 -13.48 8.60
C GLY A 153 -14.52 -12.36 9.00
N GLY A 154 -14.41 -11.17 8.41
CA GLY A 154 -15.46 -10.14 8.45
C GLY A 154 -15.41 -9.16 9.62
N LYS A 155 -14.47 -9.31 10.56
CA LYS A 155 -14.31 -8.34 11.67
C LYS A 155 -13.88 -6.98 11.11
N VAL A 156 -14.68 -5.94 11.38
CA VAL A 156 -14.37 -4.56 10.97
C VAL A 156 -13.08 -4.04 11.63
N VAL A 157 -12.33 -3.25 10.87
CA VAL A 157 -11.10 -2.58 11.29
C VAL A 157 -11.32 -1.07 11.23
N SER A 158 -11.24 -0.40 12.38
CA SER A 158 -11.22 1.05 12.46
C SER A 158 -9.90 1.61 11.93
N ALA A 159 -9.89 2.88 11.53
CA ALA A 159 -8.64 3.50 11.14
C ALA A 159 -7.65 3.53 12.32
N PRO A 160 -6.34 3.35 12.06
CA PRO A 160 -5.30 3.37 13.09
C PRO A 160 -4.89 4.78 13.52
#